data_AF-A0A672ZXM5-F1
#
_entry.id   AF-A0A672ZXM5-F1
#
_cell.length_a   1.000
_cell.length_b   1.000
_cell.length_c   1.000
_cell.angle_alpha   90.00
_cell.angle_beta   90.00
_cell.angle_gamma   90.00
#
_symmetry.space_group_name_H-M   'P 1'
#
loop_
_entity.id
_entity.type
_entity.pdbx_description
1 polymer ?
#
loop_
_entity_poly.entity_id
_entity_poly.type
_entity_poly.pdbx_seq_one_letter_code
_entity_poly.pdbx_strand_id
1 'polypeptide(L)'
;LKTEAALNPVQFKDPVLFEDPVPFKGPVLFEDPVLFKDPVVFEDPVLFKDPVVFDDPVLFEDPVQFKDPVLFEDPVPFKDPVLFEDPVQFKDPVLFEDPVLCKDPVLCKDPVLF
;
A
#
# COMPACT_ATOMS: atom_id res chain seq x y z
N LEU A 1 20.03 -0.35 -12.05
CA LEU A 1 19.19 -1.03 -13.07
C LEU A 1 19.47 -2.53 -12.99
N LYS A 2 18.96 -3.18 -11.95
CA LYS A 2 18.85 -4.65 -11.96
C LYS A 2 17.77 -4.95 -12.99
N THR A 3 18.09 -5.72 -14.01
CA THR A 3 17.10 -6.28 -14.93
C THR A 3 16.28 -7.28 -14.13
N GLU A 4 15.17 -6.84 -13.55
CA GLU A 4 14.08 -7.74 -13.17
C GLU A 4 13.72 -8.55 -14.42
N ALA A 5 13.88 -9.86 -14.36
CA ALA A 5 13.16 -10.72 -15.27
C ALA A 5 11.68 -10.40 -15.05
N ALA A 6 10.94 -10.03 -16.09
CA ALA A 6 9.53 -9.66 -15.98
C ALA A 6 8.73 -10.85 -15.43
N LEU A 7 8.58 -10.90 -14.10
CA LEU A 7 7.64 -11.78 -13.44
C LEU A 7 6.25 -11.25 -13.78
N ASN A 8 5.34 -12.15 -14.14
CA ASN A 8 3.95 -11.76 -14.33
C ASN A 8 3.42 -11.27 -12.98
N PRO A 9 2.79 -10.09 -12.92
CA PRO A 9 2.23 -9.60 -11.67
C PRO A 9 1.17 -10.57 -11.15
N VAL A 10 1.13 -10.74 -9.83
CA VAL A 10 -0.01 -11.37 -9.16
C VAL A 10 -1.20 -10.42 -9.31
N GLN A 11 -2.35 -10.92 -9.76
CA GLN A 11 -3.55 -10.12 -10.00
C GLN A 11 -4.71 -10.62 -9.15
N PHE A 12 -5.30 -9.71 -8.37
CA PHE A 12 -6.57 -9.91 -7.68
C PHE A 12 -7.65 -9.11 -8.41
N LYS A 13 -8.69 -9.81 -8.89
CA LYS A 13 -9.77 -9.25 -9.73
C LYS A 13 -11.14 -9.29 -9.06
N ASP A 14 -11.17 -9.75 -7.83
CA ASP A 14 -12.35 -9.81 -6.98
C ASP A 14 -11.94 -9.19 -5.63
N PRO A 15 -12.91 -8.69 -4.83
CA PRO A 15 -12.59 -8.14 -3.53
C PRO A 15 -11.93 -9.18 -2.64
N VAL A 16 -10.89 -8.80 -1.90
CA VAL A 16 -10.11 -9.72 -1.08
C VAL A 16 -9.89 -9.18 0.32
N LEU A 17 -9.90 -10.10 1.29
CA LEU A 17 -9.62 -9.85 2.68
C LEU A 17 -8.43 -10.71 3.10
N PHE A 18 -7.40 -10.09 3.66
CA PHE A 18 -6.29 -10.77 4.31
C PHE A 18 -6.42 -10.60 5.83
N GLU A 19 -6.67 -11.71 6.52
CA GLU A 19 -6.80 -11.75 7.99
C GLU A 19 -5.54 -12.25 8.70
N ASP A 20 -4.53 -12.67 7.95
CA ASP A 20 -3.22 -13.11 8.46
C ASP A 20 -2.12 -12.29 7.78
N PRO A 21 -0.90 -12.21 8.34
CA PRO A 21 0.18 -11.44 7.73
C PRO A 21 0.62 -12.06 6.41
N VAL A 22 0.75 -11.22 5.36
CA VAL A 22 1.11 -11.68 4.01
C VAL A 22 2.32 -10.92 3.46
N PRO A 23 3.42 -11.61 3.13
CA PRO A 23 4.49 -11.03 2.32
C PRO A 23 4.23 -11.25 0.82
N PHE A 24 4.27 -10.18 0.04
CA PHE A 24 4.22 -10.26 -1.42
C PHE A 24 5.61 -10.14 -2.03
N LYS A 25 5.97 -11.15 -2.83
CA LYS A 25 7.24 -11.23 -3.58
C LYS A 25 6.90 -11.24 -5.06
N GLY A 26 7.25 -10.18 -5.75
CA GLY A 26 6.92 -9.89 -7.13
C GLY A 26 5.83 -8.81 -7.26
N PRO A 27 5.71 -8.18 -8.45
CA PRO A 27 4.74 -7.12 -8.66
C PRO A 27 3.29 -7.57 -8.40
N VAL A 28 2.47 -6.71 -7.82
CA VAL A 28 1.06 -7.04 -7.48
C VAL A 28 0.09 -5.99 -8.03
N LEU A 29 -1.07 -6.44 -8.48
CA LEU A 29 -2.17 -5.61 -8.93
C LEU A 29 -3.47 -6.02 -8.23
N PHE A 30 -4.09 -5.08 -7.54
CA PHE A 30 -5.46 -5.19 -7.03
C PHE A 30 -6.38 -4.37 -7.94
N GLU A 31 -7.31 -5.05 -8.62
CA GLU A 31 -8.31 -4.40 -9.48
C GLU A 31 -9.59 -4.02 -8.73
N ASP A 32 -9.87 -4.71 -7.63
CA ASP A 32 -11.07 -4.57 -6.80
C ASP A 32 -10.69 -4.21 -5.34
N PRO A 33 -11.65 -3.82 -4.48
CA PRO A 33 -11.35 -3.39 -3.12
C PRO A 33 -10.65 -4.45 -2.28
N VAL A 34 -9.71 -4.01 -1.44
CA VAL A 34 -8.94 -4.90 -0.58
C VAL A 34 -8.83 -4.37 0.85
N LEU A 35 -8.93 -5.29 1.81
CA LEU A 35 -8.74 -5.02 3.23
C LEU A 35 -7.61 -5.92 3.78
N PHE A 36 -6.65 -5.30 4.47
CA PHE A 36 -5.61 -5.96 5.25
C PHE A 36 -5.86 -5.70 6.73
N LYS A 37 -6.15 -6.76 7.50
CA LYS A 37 -6.34 -6.66 8.95
C LYS A 37 -5.07 -6.86 9.76
N ASP A 38 -4.09 -7.50 9.16
CA ASP A 38 -2.82 -7.88 9.76
C ASP A 38 -1.66 -7.25 8.96
N PRO A 39 -0.43 -7.21 9.51
CA PRO A 39 0.67 -6.51 8.88
C PRO A 39 1.04 -7.08 7.52
N VAL A 40 1.36 -6.21 6.57
CA VAL A 40 1.64 -6.58 5.18
C VAL A 40 2.92 -5.91 4.66
N VAL A 41 3.68 -6.67 3.86
CA VAL A 41 4.95 -6.21 3.26
C VAL A 41 4.92 -6.45 1.76
N PHE A 42 5.24 -5.42 0.99
CA PHE A 42 5.44 -5.48 -0.46
C PHE A 42 6.90 -5.18 -0.80
N GLU A 43 7.60 -6.18 -1.34
CA GLU A 43 9.02 -6.09 -1.73
C GLU A 43 9.21 -5.56 -3.18
N ASP A 44 8.14 -5.51 -3.97
CA ASP A 44 8.14 -5.18 -5.40
C ASP A 44 6.98 -4.23 -5.76
N PRO A 45 6.93 -3.63 -6.97
CA PRO A 45 5.97 -2.59 -7.29
C PRO A 45 4.51 -3.05 -7.21
N VAL A 46 3.66 -2.20 -6.63
CA VAL A 46 2.24 -2.51 -6.41
C VAL A 46 1.32 -1.41 -6.93
N LEU A 47 0.19 -1.83 -7.50
CA LEU A 47 -0.86 -0.95 -7.98
C LEU A 47 -2.21 -1.35 -7.38
N PHE A 48 -2.87 -0.40 -6.73
CA PHE A 48 -4.27 -0.49 -6.30
C PHE A 48 -5.13 0.37 -7.22
N LYS A 49 -6.11 -0.24 -7.88
CA LYS A 49 -7.06 0.48 -8.75
C LYS A 49 -8.30 0.95 -8.02
N ASP A 50 -8.72 0.21 -7.01
CA ASP A 50 -9.93 0.40 -6.23
C ASP A 50 -9.57 0.70 -4.75
N PRO A 51 -10.55 1.08 -3.91
CA PRO A 51 -10.30 1.47 -2.54
C PRO A 51 -9.60 0.38 -1.72
N VAL A 52 -8.66 0.80 -0.87
CA VAL A 52 -7.92 -0.11 0.01
C VAL A 52 -7.90 0.42 1.43
N VAL A 53 -8.02 -0.51 2.37
CA VAL A 53 -7.94 -0.28 3.81
C VAL A 53 -6.85 -1.14 4.41
N PHE A 54 -6.02 -0.54 5.25
CA PHE A 54 -5.05 -1.23 6.11
C PHE A 54 -5.42 -0.91 7.56
N ASP A 55 -5.69 -1.94 8.37
CA ASP A 55 -6.01 -1.77 9.81
C ASP A 55 -4.77 -1.91 10.71
N ASP A 56 -3.65 -2.37 10.14
CA ASP A 56 -2.40 -2.71 10.82
C ASP A 56 -1.20 -2.20 10.01
N PRO A 57 0.03 -2.22 10.58
CA PRO A 57 1.21 -1.65 9.95
C PRO A 57 1.53 -2.22 8.55
N VAL A 58 1.98 -1.33 7.67
CA VAL A 58 2.32 -1.68 6.27
C VAL A 58 3.64 -1.08 5.82
N LEU A 59 4.41 -1.91 5.10
CA LEU A 59 5.69 -1.56 4.50
C LEU A 59 5.66 -1.75 2.98
N PHE A 60 6.05 -0.72 2.26
CA PHE A 60 6.36 -0.77 0.83
C PHE A 60 7.85 -0.46 0.60
N GLU A 61 8.58 -1.43 0.08
CA GLU A 61 10.01 -1.26 -0.24
C GLU A 61 10.24 -0.66 -1.65
N ASP A 62 9.26 -0.84 -2.54
CA ASP A 62 9.32 -0.45 -3.95
C ASP A 62 8.15 0.50 -4.32
N PRO A 63 8.14 1.10 -5.53
CA PRO A 63 7.18 2.13 -5.88
C PRO A 63 5.73 1.63 -5.88
N VAL A 64 4.85 2.44 -5.31
CA VAL A 64 3.42 2.13 -5.17
C VAL A 64 2.55 3.22 -5.79
N GLN A 65 1.44 2.79 -6.40
CA GLN A 65 0.42 3.66 -6.96
C GLN A 65 -0.96 3.29 -6.42
N PHE A 66 -1.70 4.31 -5.98
CA PHE A 66 -3.10 4.22 -5.61
C PHE A 66 -3.92 5.12 -6.54
N LYS A 67 -4.97 4.55 -7.14
CA LYS A 67 -5.87 5.31 -8.03
C LYS A 67 -7.12 5.81 -7.34
N ASP A 68 -7.58 5.09 -6.34
CA ASP A 68 -8.81 5.34 -5.59
C ASP A 68 -8.46 5.61 -4.12
N PRO A 69 -9.45 5.99 -3.28
CA PRO A 69 -9.20 6.38 -1.90
C PRO A 69 -8.52 5.29 -1.08
N VAL A 70 -7.66 5.74 -0.17
CA VAL A 70 -6.91 4.86 0.73
C VAL A 70 -7.15 5.26 2.17
N LEU A 71 -7.38 4.26 3.02
CA LEU A 71 -7.49 4.43 4.46
C LEU A 71 -6.42 3.59 5.17
N PHE A 72 -5.69 4.23 6.07
CA PHE A 72 -4.81 3.56 7.03
C PHE A 72 -5.35 3.84 8.44
N GLU A 73 -5.92 2.82 9.07
CA GLU A 73 -6.32 2.80 10.48
C GLU A 73 -5.20 2.11 11.26
N ASP A 74 -4.88 2.52 12.49
CA ASP A 74 -4.01 1.69 13.35
C ASP A 74 -4.42 1.77 14.84
N PRO A 75 -4.70 0.64 15.52
CA PRO A 75 -5.10 0.62 16.92
C PRO A 75 -3.96 0.40 17.95
N VAL A 76 -2.67 0.49 17.60
CA VAL A 76 -1.56 -0.05 18.45
C VAL A 76 -0.43 0.96 18.76
N PRO A 77 0.13 1.03 19.99
CA PRO A 77 1.04 2.12 20.42
C PRO A 77 2.51 1.95 19.96
N PHE A 78 2.75 1.52 18.72
CA PHE A 78 4.08 1.54 18.13
C PHE A 78 4.29 2.82 17.30
N LYS A 79 5.56 3.19 17.12
CA LYS A 79 5.96 4.57 16.83
C LYS A 79 5.82 4.97 15.35
N ASP A 80 5.64 4.02 14.44
CA ASP A 80 5.57 4.26 12.98
C ASP A 80 4.72 3.14 12.31
N PRO A 81 3.47 3.42 11.87
CA PRO A 81 2.59 2.39 11.29
C PRO A 81 2.68 2.24 9.76
N VAL A 82 2.97 3.31 9.02
CA VAL A 82 3.09 3.26 7.55
C VAL A 82 4.49 3.71 7.10
N LEU A 83 5.19 2.84 6.38
CA LEU A 83 6.53 3.11 5.85
C LEU A 83 6.59 2.92 4.32
N PHE A 84 7.00 3.99 3.63
CA PHE A 84 7.36 3.97 2.21
C PHE A 84 8.85 4.26 2.06
N GLU A 85 9.59 3.28 1.53
CA GLU A 85 11.02 3.44 1.22
C GLU A 85 11.22 4.14 -0.13
N ASP A 86 10.32 3.87 -1.08
CA ASP A 86 10.36 4.34 -2.47
C ASP A 86 9.18 5.28 -2.79
N PRO A 87 9.15 5.90 -3.99
CA PRO A 87 8.14 6.90 -4.32
C PRO A 87 6.71 6.35 -4.34
N VAL A 88 5.78 7.12 -3.77
CA VAL A 88 4.35 6.79 -3.74
C VAL A 88 3.52 7.85 -4.47
N GLN A 89 2.50 7.40 -5.20
CA GLN A 89 1.54 8.28 -5.87
C GLN A 89 0.10 7.96 -5.47
N PHE A 90 -0.61 8.98 -5.01
CA PHE A 90 -2.05 8.96 -4.74
C PHE A 90 -2.76 9.87 -5.74
N LYS A 91 -3.75 9.32 -6.46
CA LYS A 91 -4.62 10.13 -7.33
C LYS A 91 -5.80 10.73 -6.59
N ASP A 92 -6.35 9.96 -5.66
CA ASP A 92 -7.52 10.29 -4.86
C ASP A 92 -7.11 10.56 -3.40
N PRO A 93 -8.03 11.01 -2.53
CA PRO A 93 -7.71 11.33 -1.15
C PRO A 93 -7.15 10.13 -0.38
N VAL A 94 -6.24 10.42 0.54
CA VAL A 94 -5.70 9.46 1.48
C VAL A 94 -5.95 9.97 2.90
N LEU A 95 -6.40 9.07 3.77
CA LEU A 95 -6.57 9.33 5.20
C LEU A 95 -5.61 8.44 5.99
N PHE A 96 -4.85 9.05 6.88
CA PHE A 96 -3.99 8.38 7.84
C PHE A 96 -4.46 8.71 9.26
N GLU A 97 -4.80 7.72 10.07
CA GLU A 97 -5.13 7.98 11.48
C GLU A 97 -3.87 8.18 12.34
N ASP A 98 -2.71 7.77 11.84
CA ASP A 98 -1.43 7.79 12.54
C ASP A 98 -0.24 8.31 11.69
N PRO A 99 0.97 8.51 12.29
CA PRO A 99 2.13 9.03 11.57
C PRO A 99 2.55 8.19 10.36
N VAL A 100 3.06 8.88 9.33
CA VAL A 100 3.59 8.24 8.11
C VAL A 100 5.05 8.60 7.96
N LEU A 101 5.89 7.60 7.68
CA LEU A 101 7.29 7.81 7.35
C LEU A 101 7.51 7.52 5.86
N CYS A 102 7.93 8.55 5.11
CA CYS A 102 8.34 8.42 3.71
C CYS A 102 9.78 8.87 3.58
N LYS A 103 10.64 7.99 3.04
CA LYS A 103 12.03 8.37 2.71
C LYS A 103 12.12 9.09 1.37
N ASP A 104 11.24 8.71 0.46
CA ASP A 104 11.16 9.22 -0.90
C ASP A 104 9.91 10.09 -1.13
N PRO A 105 9.82 10.79 -2.28
CA PRO A 105 8.73 11.71 -2.55
C PRO A 105 7.35 11.06 -2.56
N VAL A 106 6.42 11.73 -1.88
CA VAL A 106 4.98 11.45 -1.93
C VAL A 106 4.32 12.44 -2.88
N LEU A 107 3.63 11.94 -3.90
CA LEU A 107 2.81 12.77 -4.80
C LEU A 107 1.32 12.50 -4.55
N CYS A 108 0.63 13.48 -3.98
CA CYS A 108 -0.83 13.46 -3.85
C CYS A 108 -1.44 14.53 -4.74
N LYS A 109 -2.40 14.15 -5.57
CA LYS A 109 -3.20 15.12 -6.35
C LYS A 109 -4.30 15.74 -5.51
N ASP A 110 -4.87 14.93 -4.64
CA ASP A 110 -5.97 15.25 -3.76
C ASP A 110 -5.49 15.41 -2.30
N PRO A 111 -6.36 15.89 -1.39
CA PRO A 111 -5.98 16.15 -0.01
C PRO A 111 -5.44 14.91 0.70
N VAL A 112 -4.37 15.11 1.45
CA VAL A 112 -3.96 14.19 2.52
C VAL A 112 -4.69 14.63 3.78
N LEU A 113 -5.46 13.72 4.35
CA LEU A 113 -6.16 13.90 5.60
C LEU A 113 -5.42 13.13 6.70
N PHE A 114 -5.36 13.75 7.87
CA PHE A 114 -4.88 13.16 9.12
C PHE A 114 -5.97 13.37 10.18
#